data_AF-A0A845GZ74-F1
#
_entry.id   AF-A0A845GZ74-F1
#
_cell.length_a   1.000
_cell.length_b   1.000
_cell.length_c   1.000
_cell.angle_alpha   90.00
_cell.angle_beta   90.00
_cell.angle_gamma   90.00
#
_symmetry.space_group_name_H-M   'P 1'
#
loop_
_entity.id
_entity.type
_entity.pdbx_description
1 polymer ?
#
loop_
_entity_poly.entity_id
_entity_poly.type
_entity_poly.pdbx_seq_one_letter_code
_entity_poly.pdbx_strand_id
1 'polypeptide(L)' 'MFYVKNVPNWERALRVVAGVIAAWAGIAVLGGIWGLVLAASAAGIVASGLFGFCPMCALAGRRLDRKS' A
#
# COMPACT_ATOMS: atom_id res chain seq x y z
N MET A 1 15.47 -2.35 -14.90
CA MET A 1 15.67 -2.55 -13.45
C MET A 1 14.63 -3.54 -12.96
N PHE A 2 15.03 -4.80 -12.79
CA PHE A 2 14.18 -5.89 -12.33
C PHE A 2 13.74 -5.63 -10.89
N TYR A 3 12.43 -5.61 -10.65
CA TYR A 3 11.71 -5.56 -9.38
C TYR A 3 12.56 -5.65 -8.09
N VAL A 4 13.11 -4.51 -7.65
CA VAL A 4 13.82 -4.44 -6.36
C VAL A 4 12.80 -4.05 -5.30
N LYS A 5 12.54 -4.96 -4.37
CA LYS A 5 11.79 -4.68 -3.14
C LYS A 5 12.39 -3.43 -2.49
N ASN A 6 11.55 -2.42 -2.22
CA ASN A 6 11.99 -1.15 -1.62
C ASN A 6 11.54 -0.99 -0.16
N VAL A 7 10.71 -1.92 0.30
CA VAL A 7 9.94 -1.79 1.54
C VAL A 7 10.17 -3.07 2.35
N PRO A 8 10.57 -3.00 3.63
CA PRO A 8 10.79 -4.17 4.48
C PRO A 8 9.47 -4.87 4.81
N ASN A 9 9.55 -6.10 5.29
CA ASN A 9 8.37 -6.94 5.50
C ASN A 9 7.39 -6.36 6.53
N TRP A 10 7.87 -5.64 7.56
CA TRP A 10 6.99 -5.01 8.56
C TRP A 10 6.14 -3.86 7.98
N GLU A 11 6.75 -2.99 7.15
CA GLU A 11 6.02 -1.91 6.45
C GLU A 11 5.02 -2.45 5.43
N ARG A 12 5.32 -3.61 4.83
CA ARG A 12 4.36 -4.29 3.94
C ARG A 12 3.14 -4.77 4.71
N ALA A 13 3.34 -5.42 5.85
CA ALA A 13 2.24 -5.89 6.70
C ALA A 13 1.35 -4.71 7.14
N LEU A 14 1.95 -3.61 7.61
CA LEU A 14 1.21 -2.41 7.98
C LEU A 14 0.41 -1.82 6.82
N ARG A 15 0.97 -1.77 5.61
CA ARG A 15 0.23 -1.26 4.43
C ARG A 15 -0.95 -2.14 4.06
N VAL A 16 -0.80 -3.46 4.12
CA VAL A 16 -1.90 -4.38 3.85
C VAL A 16 -3.01 -4.17 4.89
N VAL A 17 -2.66 -4.16 6.18
CA VAL A 17 -3.65 -3.97 7.26
C VAL A 17 -4.34 -2.62 7.15
N ALA A 18 -3.59 -1.52 7.02
CA ALA A 18 -4.14 -0.18 6.92
C ALA A 18 -5.00 0.01 5.66
N GLY A 19 -4.55 -0.54 4.52
CA GLY A 19 -5.30 -0.48 3.26
C GLY A 19 -6.60 -1.28 3.32
N VAL A 20 -6.60 -2.47 3.95
CA VAL A 20 -7.84 -3.25 4.14
C VAL A 20 -8.82 -2.52 5.05
N ILE A 21 -8.34 -1.94 6.16
CA ILE A 21 -9.19 -1.15 7.06
C ILE A 21 -9.79 0.06 6.33
N ALA A 22 -8.98 0.79 5.55
CA ALA A 22 -9.44 1.95 4.79
C ALA A 22 -10.46 1.56 3.71
N ALA A 23 -10.24 0.44 3.01
CA ALA A 23 -11.20 -0.07 2.02
C ALA A 23 -12.52 -0.46 2.68
N TRP A 24 -12.47 -1.15 3.82
CA TRP A 24 -13.66 -1.49 4.59
C TRP A 24 -14.40 -0.24 5.07
N ALA A 25 -13.70 0.76 5.62
CA ALA A 25 -14.30 2.01 6.05
C ALA A 25 -14.94 2.78 4.87
N GLY A 26 -14.32 2.77 3.69
CA GLY A 26 -14.89 3.39 2.49
C GLY A 26 -16.22 2.77 2.07
N ILE A 27 -16.34 1.45 2.13
CA ILE A 27 -17.55 0.73 1.73
C ILE A 27 -18.62 0.76 2.84
N ALA A 28 -18.23 0.49 4.10
CA ALA A 28 -19.16 0.28 5.20
C ALA A 28 -19.58 1.56 5.93
N VAL A 29 -18.73 2.60 5.93
CA VAL A 29 -18.98 3.84 6.69
C VAL A 29 -19.27 5.01 5.77
N LEU A 30 -18.44 5.23 4.75
CA LEU A 30 -18.56 6.42 3.89
C LEU A 30 -19.61 6.24 2.80
N GLY A 31 -19.59 5.09 2.11
CA GLY A 31 -20.53 4.77 1.04
C GLY A 31 -20.46 5.71 -0.17
N GLY A 32 -21.34 5.48 -1.15
CA GLY A 32 -21.46 6.31 -2.36
C GLY A 32 -20.18 6.40 -3.19
N ILE A 33 -20.09 7.45 -4.02
CA ILE A 33 -18.94 7.63 -4.92
C ILE A 33 -17.63 7.89 -4.17
N TRP A 34 -17.69 8.64 -3.06
CA TRP A 34 -16.52 8.94 -2.25
C TRP A 34 -15.99 7.71 -1.51
N GLY A 35 -16.87 6.82 -1.06
CA GLY A 35 -16.50 5.53 -0.49
C GLY A 35 -15.79 4.62 -1.49
N LEU A 36 -16.27 4.59 -2.74
CA LEU A 36 -15.61 3.86 -3.84
C LEU A 36 -14.24 4.45 -4.19
N VAL A 37 -14.11 5.78 -4.26
CA VAL A 37 -12.82 6.45 -4.50
C VAL A 37 -11.83 6.12 -3.39
N LEU A 38 -12.27 6.14 -2.12
CA LEU A 38 -11.42 5.75 -0.99
C LEU A 38 -11.01 4.28 -1.09
N ALA A 39 -11.95 3.38 -1.37
CA ALA A 39 -11.66 1.95 -1.50
C ALA A 39 -10.69 1.65 -2.67
N ALA A 40 -10.85 2.33 -3.81
CA ALA A 40 -9.95 2.22 -4.95
C ALA A 40 -8.55 2.73 -4.62
N SER A 41 -8.45 3.85 -3.89
CA SER A 41 -7.16 4.39 -3.44
C SER A 41 -6.47 3.45 -2.45
N ALA A 42 -7.24 2.86 -1.52
CA ALA A 42 -6.76 1.89 -0.55
C ALA A 42 -6.24 0.61 -1.23
N ALA A 43 -6.81 0.18 -2.35
CA ALA A 43 -6.31 -0.95 -3.13
C ALA A 43 -4.86 -0.73 -3.61
N GLY A 44 -4.49 0.50 -3.99
CA GLY A 44 -3.11 0.85 -4.34
C GLY A 44 -2.12 0.73 -3.17
N ILE A 45 -2.57 1.05 -1.94
CA ILE A 45 -1.79 0.88 -0.71
C ILE A 45 -1.58 -0.62 -0.44
N VAL A 46 -2.64 -1.43 -0.52
CA VAL A 46 -2.58 -2.89 -0.33
C VAL A 46 -1.65 -3.53 -1.36
N ALA A 47 -1.79 -3.16 -2.64
CA ALA A 47 -0.93 -3.63 -3.71
C ALA A 47 0.54 -3.32 -3.39
N SER A 48 0.86 -2.09 -2.97
CA SER A 48 2.23 -1.71 -2.59
C SER A 48 2.80 -2.52 -1.43
N GLY A 49 1.95 -3.01 -0.52
CA GLY A 49 2.33 -3.92 0.56
C GLY A 49 2.60 -5.35 0.05
N LEU A 50 1.67 -5.92 -0.73
CA LEU A 50 1.79 -7.27 -1.29
C LEU A 50 3.04 -7.43 -2.18
N PHE A 51 3.25 -6.44 -3.03
CA PHE A 51 4.34 -6.40 -4.00
C PHE A 51 5.67 -5.95 -3.39
N GLY A 52 5.65 -5.27 -2.25
CA GLY A 52 6.85 -4.78 -1.60
C GLY A 52 7.56 -3.65 -2.36
N PHE A 53 6.87 -3.04 -3.30
CA PHE A 53 7.30 -1.89 -4.06
C PHE A 53 6.32 -0.75 -3.86
N CYS A 54 6.83 0.43 -3.49
CA CYS A 54 6.03 1.64 -3.42
C CYS A 54 6.67 2.71 -4.31
N PRO A 55 5.97 3.22 -5.33
CA PRO A 55 6.53 4.17 -6.29
C PRO A 55 6.94 5.48 -5.63
N MET A 56 6.16 5.96 -4.65
CA MET A 56 6.48 7.17 -3.90
C MET A 56 7.77 7.02 -3.08
N CYS A 57 7.98 5.87 -2.44
CA CYS A 57 9.23 5.57 -1.74
C CYS A 57 10.41 5.41 -2.71
N ALA A 58 10.18 4.88 -3.91
CA ALA A 58 11.21 4.72 -4.92
C ALA A 58 11.64 6.08 -5.50
N LEU A 59 10.69 7.00 -5.74
CA LEU A 59 10.93 8.39 -6.12
C LEU A 59 11.73 9.14 -5.06
N ALA A 60 11.48 8.85 -3.77
CA ALA A 60 12.27 9.37 -2.65
C ALA A 60 13.67 8.71 -2.52
N GLY A 61 14.09 7.87 -3.47
CA GLY A 61 15.43 7.28 -3.49
C GLY A 61 15.63 6.11 -2.52
N ARG A 62 14.59 5.66 -1.81
CA ARG A 62 14.72 4.52 -0.89
C ARG A 62 15.13 3.26 -1.66
N ARG A 63 15.92 2.42 -0.99
CA ARG A 63 16.33 1.07 -1.43
C ARG A 63 16.31 0.16 -0.20
N LEU A 64 15.92 -1.11 -0.36
CA LEU A 64 15.99 -2.10 0.70
C LEU A 64 17.35 -2.82 0.65
N ASP A 65 18.10 -2.78 1.75
CA ASP A 65 19.33 -3.57 1.88
C ASP A 65 18.99 -5.05 2.07
N ARG A 66 19.88 -5.94 1.61
CA ARG A 66 19.68 -7.40 1.58
C ARG A 66 19.50 -8.04 2.97
N LYS A 67 19.74 -7.29 4.06
CA LYS A 67 19.61 -7.77 5.45
C LYS A 67 18.21 -7.63 6.10
N SER A 68 17.20 -7.10 5.40
CA SER A 68 15.87 -6.75 5.97
C SER A 68 14.68 -7.61 5.52
#